data_AF-A0A6C0BI98-F1
#
_entry.id   AF-A0A6C0BI98-F1
#
_cell.length_a   1.000
_cell.length_b   1.000
_cell.length_c   1.000
_cell.angle_alpha   90.00
_cell.angle_beta   90.00
_cell.angle_gamma   90.00
#
_symmetry.space_group_name_H-M   'P 1'
#
loop_
_entity.id
_entity.type
_entity.pdbx_description
1 polymer ?
#
loop_
_entity_poly.entity_id
_entity_poly.type
_entity_poly.pdbx_seq_one_letter_code
_entity_poly.pdbx_strand_id
1 'polypeptide(L)' 'MGAVSCVPTAALEAGCGYFEDRRPAFDTDPYRVIGVLFDTCCLQ' A
#
# COMPACT_ATOMS: atom_id res chain seq x y z
N MET A 1 -5.44 1.20 -17.58
CA MET A 1 -6.00 0.61 -16.35
C MET A 1 -4.83 0.22 -15.46
N GLY A 2 -4.69 0.84 -14.28
CA GLY A 2 -3.61 0.54 -13.33
C GLY A 2 -4.09 -0.37 -12.21
N ALA A 3 -3.22 -1.26 -11.72
CA ALA A 3 -3.50 -2.07 -10.54
C ALA A 3 -3.63 -1.17 -9.29
N VAL A 4 -4.56 -1.57 -8.41
CA VAL A 4 -4.96 -0.82 -7.21
C VAL A 4 -3.86 -0.80 -6.14
N SER A 5 -3.19 -1.94 -5.97
CA SER A 5 -1.91 -2.05 -5.27
C SER A 5 -0.84 -2.37 -6.31
N CYS A 6 0.24 -1.59 -6.33
CA CYS A 6 1.32 -1.73 -7.29
C CYS A 6 2.62 -2.10 -6.56
N VAL A 7 3.28 -3.17 -6.98
CA VAL A 7 4.63 -3.51 -6.50
C VAL A 7 5.64 -2.90 -7.47
N PRO A 8 6.55 -2.02 -7.04
CA PRO A 8 7.59 -1.48 -7.90
C PRO A 8 8.47 -2.58 -8.50
N THR A 9 8.88 -2.45 -9.76
CA THR A 9 9.75 -3.44 -10.42
C THR A 9 11.05 -3.67 -9.64
N ALA A 10 11.63 -2.62 -9.07
CA ALA A 10 12.83 -2.73 -8.24
C ALA A 10 12.61 -3.63 -7.00
N ALA A 11 11.41 -3.57 -6.39
CA ALA A 11 11.05 -4.44 -5.26
C ALA A 11 10.83 -5.90 -5.71
N LEU A 12 10.30 -6.09 -6.92
CA LEU A 12 10.17 -7.43 -7.52
C LEU A 12 11.54 -8.05 -7.83
N GLU A 13 12.45 -7.28 -8.44
CA GLU A 13 13.79 -7.73 -8.79
C GLU A 13 14.66 -8.02 -7.55
N ALA A 14 14.50 -7.24 -6.49
CA ALA A 14 15.20 -7.45 -5.22
C ALA A 14 14.62 -8.60 -4.37
N GLY A 15 13.41 -9.09 -4.69
CA GLY A 15 12.70 -10.07 -3.87
C GLY A 15 12.24 -9.54 -2.51
N CYS A 16 12.40 -8.24 -2.25
CA CYS A 16 11.96 -7.54 -1.05
C CYS A 16 11.71 -6.06 -1.36
N GLY A 17 10.87 -5.41 -0.55
CA GLY A 17 10.56 -3.99 -0.71
C GLY A 17 9.20 -3.63 -0.15
N TYR A 18 8.47 -2.79 -0.89
CA TYR A 18 7.17 -2.26 -0.51
C TYR A 18 6.16 -2.38 -1.66
N PHE A 19 4.89 -2.22 -1.33
CA PHE A 19 3.82 -2.03 -2.32
C PHE A 19 3.19 -0.66 -2.12
N GLU A 20 2.67 -0.08 -3.19
CA GLU A 20 2.02 1.22 -3.18
C GLU A 20 0.50 1.03 -3.28
N ASP A 21 -0.19 1.35 -2.20
CA ASP A 21 -1.65 1.46 -2.22
C ASP A 21 -2.06 2.80 -2.83
N ARG A 22 -2.65 2.75 -4.03
CA ARG A 22 -3.10 3.94 -4.77
C ARG A 22 -4.61 4.18 -4.67
N ARG A 23 -5.29 3.52 -3.72
CA ARG A 23 -6.71 3.73 -3.41
C ARG A 23 -7.00 5.04 -2.69
N PRO A 24 -6.17 5.50 -1.73
CA PRO A 24 -6.51 6.69 -0.96
C PRO A 24 -6.62 7.92 -1.86
N ALA A 25 -7.73 8.64 -1.73
CA ALA A 25 -7.89 9.95 -2.34
C ALA A 25 -7.03 10.99 -1.60
N PHE A 26 -6.70 12.10 -2.26
CA PHE A 26 -5.85 13.15 -1.68
C PHE A 26 -6.39 13.73 -0.36
N ASP A 27 -7.71 13.75 -0.18
CA ASP A 27 -8.40 14.28 0.99
C ASP A 27 -8.60 13.26 2.13
N THR A 28 -8.10 12.03 1.97
CA THR A 28 -8.30 10.97 2.96
C THR A 28 -7.52 11.26 4.24
N ASP A 29 -8.14 11.02 5.40
CA ASP A 29 -7.46 11.10 6.70
C ASP A 29 -6.27 10.12 6.74
N PRO A 30 -5.03 10.62 6.88
CA PRO A 30 -3.83 9.78 6.84
C PRO A 30 -3.77 8.79 8.00
N TYR A 31 -4.26 9.16 9.19
CA TYR A 31 -4.20 8.26 10.36
C TYR A 31 -5.18 7.11 10.22
N ARG A 32 -6.34 7.38 9.61
CA ARG A 32 -7.32 6.33 9.33
C ARG A 32 -6.81 5.34 8.29
N VAL A 33 -6.18 5.83 7.22
CA VAL A 33 -5.60 4.97 6.17
C VAL A 33 -4.49 4.10 6.73
N ILE A 34 -3.55 4.69 7.47
CA ILE A 34 -2.42 3.96 8.06
C ILE A 34 -2.94 2.93 9.08
N GLY A 35 -3.92 3.29 9.90
CA GLY A 35 -4.52 2.38 10.87
C GLY A 35 -5.13 1.16 10.22
N VAL A 36 -5.94 1.34 9.17
CA VAL A 36 -6.56 0.23 8.42
C VAL A 36 -5.50 -0.62 7.71
N LEU A 37 -4.49 0.00 7.10
CA LEU A 37 -3.42 -0.72 6.41
C LEU A 37 -2.62 -1.59 7.37
N PHE A 38 -2.26 -1.05 8.54
CA PHE A 38 -1.51 -1.78 9.56
C PHE A 38 -2.35 -2.92 10.16
N ASP A 39 -3.61 -2.65 10.48
CA ASP A 39 -4.53 -3.67 11.01
C ASP A 39 -4.68 -4.84 10.03
N THR A 40 -4.96 -4.55 8.76
CA THR A 40 -5.18 -5.56 7.72
C THR A 40 -3.90 -6.35 7.38
N CYS A 41 -2.72 -5.73 7.42
CA CYS A 41 -1.47 -6.38 7.01
C CYS A 41 -0.68 -7.03 8.16
N CYS A 42 -0.86 -6.57 9.40
CA CYS A 42 0.01 -6.97 10.52
C CYS A 42 -0.75 -7.58 11.70
N LEU A 43 -2.07 -7.35 11.82
CA LEU A 43 -2.85 -7.79 12.99
C LEU A 43 -3.91 -8.85 12.65
N GLN A 44 -4.40 -8.89 11.42
CA GLN A 44 -5.33 -9.93 10.93
C GLN A 44 -4.64 -11.23 10.51
#